data_AF-A0A9D4I798-F1
#
_entry.id   AF-A0A9D4I798-F1
#
_cell.length_a   1.000
_cell.length_b   1.000
_cell.length_c   1.000
_cell.angle_alpha   90.00
_cell.angle_beta   90.00
_cell.angle_gamma   90.00
#
_symmetry.space_group_name_H-M   'P 1'
#
loop_
_entity.id
_entity.type
_entity.pdbx_description
1 polymer ?
#
loop_
_entity_poly.entity_id
_entity_poly.type
_entity_poly.pdbx_seq_one_letter_code
_entity_poly.pdbx_strand_id
1 'polypeptide(L)'
;MIGGPSQRKCYKTAMLKDNWNQEEFKVIFSNKFQVLEELLQEETMEQKWQKVKVAVTSTYQEVLGPKSYFHKEWISAETLQNVT
;
A
#
# COMPACT_ATOMS: atom_id res chain seq x y z
N MET A 1 -16.02 -10.41 26.36
CA MET A 1 -14.60 -10.47 25.93
C MET A 1 -13.79 -9.63 26.90
N ILE A 2 -13.06 -10.25 27.83
CA ILE A 2 -12.29 -9.56 28.88
C ILE A 2 -10.86 -9.40 28.34
N GLY A 3 -10.45 -8.16 28.03
CA GLY A 3 -9.08 -7.86 27.63
C GLY A 3 -8.14 -7.91 28.85
N GLY A 4 -7.13 -8.78 28.81
CA GLY A 4 -6.10 -8.85 29.85
C GLY A 4 -5.21 -7.61 29.90
N PRO A 5 -4.49 -7.36 31.02
CA PRO A 5 -3.69 -6.15 31.18
C PRO A 5 -2.49 -6.16 30.22
N SER A 6 -2.50 -5.25 29.24
CA SER A 6 -1.35 -4.99 28.36
C SER A 6 -0.15 -4.52 29.18
N GLN A 7 0.89 -5.35 29.24
CA GLN A 7 2.18 -4.99 29.82
C GLN A 7 2.84 -3.90 28.95
N ARG A 8 2.75 -2.64 29.38
CA ARG A 8 3.52 -1.55 28.80
C ARG A 8 4.97 -1.65 29.31
N LYS A 9 5.92 -1.94 28.42
CA LYS A 9 7.35 -1.82 28.73
C LYS A 9 7.68 -0.33 28.92
N CYS A 10 8.02 0.05 30.14
CA CYS A 10 8.55 1.37 30.45
C CYS A 10 10.07 1.35 30.30
N TYR A 11 10.60 2.13 29.37
CA TYR A 11 12.04 2.29 29.17
C TYR A 11 12.54 3.49 29.98
N LYS A 12 13.71 3.37 30.63
CA LYS A 12 14.35 4.48 31.35
C LYS A 12 14.90 5.49 30.35
N THR A 13 14.16 6.56 30.07
CA THR A 13 14.54 7.61 29.11
C THR A 13 15.46 8.68 29.69
N ALA A 14 15.96 8.52 30.93
CA ALA A 14 16.83 9.50 31.57
C ALA A 14 18.11 9.78 30.75
N MET A 15 18.66 8.76 30.07
CA MET A 15 19.82 8.89 29.20
C MET A 15 19.53 9.70 27.92
N LEU A 16 18.27 9.77 27.48
CA LEU A 16 17.84 10.57 26.34
C LEU A 16 17.67 12.06 26.69
N LYS A 17 17.83 12.46 27.95
CA LYS A 17 17.72 13.87 28.38
C LYS A 17 19.05 14.61 28.36
N ASP A 18 20.17 13.90 28.27
CA ASP A 18 21.49 14.53 28.18
C ASP A 18 21.71 15.07 26.76
N ASN A 19 22.01 16.36 26.65
CA ASN A 19 22.12 17.05 25.35
C ASN A 19 23.21 16.44 24.45
N TRP A 20 24.32 15.97 25.04
CA TRP A 20 25.39 15.30 24.29
C TRP A 20 24.89 14.00 23.66
N ASN A 21 24.20 13.18 24.44
CA ASN A 21 23.65 11.90 23.98
C ASN A 21 22.50 12.10 22.99
N GLN A 22 21.78 13.22 23.05
CA GLN A 22 20.72 13.54 22.08
C GLN A 22 21.27 13.82 20.69
N GLU A 23 22.31 14.65 20.56
CA GLU A 23 22.90 14.97 19.26
C GLU A 23 23.60 13.76 18.64
N GLU A 24 24.34 12.99 19.45
CA GLU A 24 24.95 11.74 18.99
C GLU A 24 23.89 10.72 18.54
N PHE A 25 22.79 10.58 19.30
CA PHE A 25 21.67 9.73 18.93
C PHE A 25 21.01 10.19 17.62
N LYS A 26 20.79 11.50 17.44
CA LYS A 26 20.23 12.06 16.19
C LYS A 26 21.11 11.74 15.00
N VAL A 27 22.43 11.90 15.11
CA VAL A 27 23.38 11.61 14.03
C VAL A 27 23.39 10.12 13.69
N ILE A 28 23.52 9.23 14.68
CA ILE A 28 23.49 7.78 14.45
C ILE A 28 22.17 7.35 13.84
N PHE A 29 21.05 7.91 14.29
CA PHE A 29 19.73 7.65 13.74
C PHE A 29 19.64 8.13 12.29
N SER A 30 19.99 9.37 12.01
CA SER A 30 19.98 9.94 10.65
C SER A 30 20.83 9.12 9.69
N ASN A 31 22.06 8.76 10.09
CA ASN A 31 22.96 7.95 9.27
C ASN A 31 22.37 6.56 8.95
N LYS A 32 21.68 5.93 9.91
CA LYS A 32 21.00 4.63 9.67
C LYS A 32 19.82 4.75 8.72
N PHE A 33 19.05 5.84 8.81
CA PHE A 33 17.90 6.06 7.94
C PHE A 33 18.28 6.55 6.55
N GLN A 34 19.41 7.23 6.39
CA GLN A 34 19.93 7.63 5.08
C GLN A 34 20.24 6.41 4.20
N VAL A 35 20.87 5.36 4.75
CA VAL A 35 21.12 4.12 4.00
C VAL A 35 19.81 3.45 3.60
N LEU A 36 18.78 3.50 4.45
CA LEU A 36 17.46 2.98 4.11
C LEU A 36 16.79 3.80 3.01
N GLU A 37 16.97 5.12 3.01
CA GLU A 37 16.47 6.00 1.96
C GLU A 37 17.15 5.75 0.62
N GLU A 38 18.48 5.58 0.60
CA GLU A 38 19.25 5.20 -0.59
C GLU A 38 18.80 3.83 -1.13
N LEU A 39 18.55 2.84 -0.27
CA LEU A 39 17.99 1.54 -0.66
C LEU A 39 16.54 1.63 -1.15
N LEU A 40 15.75 2.57 -0.61
CA LEU A 40 14.36 2.78 -1.03
C LEU A 40 14.26 3.59 -2.34
N GLN A 41 15.29 4.34 -2.72
CA GLN A 41 15.36 5.07 -3.99
C GLN A 41 15.50 4.17 -5.21
N GLU A 42 15.88 2.89 -5.07
CA GLU A 42 15.95 1.94 -6.19
C GLU A 42 14.58 1.70 -6.85
N GLU A 43 13.47 1.98 -6.16
CA GLU A 43 12.15 2.12 -6.75
C GLU A 43 11.21 2.76 -5.72
N THR A 44 10.64 3.92 -6.06
CA THR A 44 9.72 4.62 -5.15
C THR A 44 8.52 3.73 -4.82
N MET A 45 7.94 3.89 -3.63
CA MET A 45 6.77 3.10 -3.23
C MET A 45 5.60 3.29 -4.21
N GLU A 46 5.49 4.47 -4.80
CA GLU A 46 4.53 4.79 -5.86
C GLU A 46 4.81 4.01 -7.15
N GLN A 47 6.08 3.87 -7.55
CA GLN A 47 6.47 3.06 -8.71
C GLN A 47 6.18 1.59 -8.48
N LYS A 48 6.50 1.05 -7.30
CA LYS A 48 6.18 -0.33 -6.90
C LYS A 48 4.67 -0.58 -6.94
N TRP A 49 3.90 0.34 -6.36
CA TRP A 49 2.44 0.27 -6.37
C TRP A 49 1.86 0.34 -7.78
N GLN A 50 2.42 1.17 -8.63
CA GLN A 50 1.99 1.29 -10.02
C GLN A 50 2.28 0.02 -10.81
N LYS A 51 3.45 -0.62 -10.63
CA LYS A 51 3.77 -1.91 -11.26
C LYS A 51 2.76 -2.99 -10.88
N VAL A 52 2.41 -3.10 -9.60
CA VAL A 52 1.39 -4.06 -9.13
C VAL A 52 0.04 -3.79 -9.77
N LYS A 53 -0.40 -2.52 -9.80
CA LYS A 53 -1.67 -2.13 -10.40
C LYS A 53 -1.76 -2.49 -11.89
N VAL A 54 -0.67 -2.27 -12.64
CA VAL A 54 -0.58 -2.63 -14.07
C VAL A 54 -0.65 -4.16 -14.25
N ALA A 55 0.11 -4.93 -13.46
CA ALA A 55 0.10 -6.38 -13.52
C ALA A 55 -1.29 -6.97 -13.22
N VAL A 56 -1.97 -6.47 -12.19
CA VAL A 56 -3.34 -6.89 -11.84
C VAL A 56 -4.33 -6.53 -12.94
N THR A 57 -4.21 -5.34 -13.55
CA THR A 57 -5.10 -4.93 -14.64
C THR A 57 -4.90 -5.78 -15.89
N SER A 58 -3.64 -6.09 -16.23
CA SER A 58 -3.29 -6.93 -17.37
C SER A 58 -3.80 -8.36 -17.19
N THR A 59 -3.56 -8.96 -16.03
CA THR A 59 -4.06 -10.31 -15.71
C THR A 59 -5.58 -10.37 -15.71
N TYR A 60 -6.26 -9.34 -15.17
CA TYR A 60 -7.72 -9.22 -15.25
C TYR A 60 -8.21 -9.20 -16.71
N GLN A 61 -7.59 -8.40 -17.57
CA GLN A 61 -7.96 -8.29 -18.99
C GLN A 61 -7.65 -9.57 -19.79
N GLU A 62 -6.57 -10.28 -19.45
CA GLU A 62 -6.22 -11.56 -20.07
C GLU A 62 -7.21 -12.66 -19.67
N VAL A 63 -7.53 -12.77 -18.38
CA VAL A 63 -8.42 -13.82 -17.85
C VAL A 63 -9.87 -13.59 -18.22
N LEU A 64 -10.36 -12.34 -18.12
CA LEU A 64 -11.77 -12.01 -18.34
C LEU A 64 -12.05 -11.43 -19.72
N GLY A 65 -11.02 -11.19 -20.51
CA GLY A 65 -11.12 -10.46 -21.77
C GLY A 65 -11.33 -8.96 -21.55
N PRO A 66 -11.25 -8.16 -22.63
CA PRO A 66 -11.67 -6.76 -22.58
C PRO A 66 -13.14 -6.68 -22.16
N LYS A 67 -13.48 -5.67 -21.33
CA LYS A 67 -14.88 -5.33 -21.03
C LYS A 67 -15.57 -4.94 -22.34
N SER A 68 -16.11 -5.93 -23.02
CA SER A 68 -16.97 -5.70 -24.16
C SER A 68 -18.35 -5.39 -23.62
N TYR A 69 -18.70 -4.11 -23.61
CA TYR A 69 -20.11 -3.70 -23.56
C TYR A 69 -20.74 -4.03 -24.91
N PHE A 70 -20.76 -5.31 -25.29
CA PHE A 70 -21.64 -5.72 -26.38
C PHE A 70 -23.04 -5.51 -25.85
N HIS A 71 -23.68 -4.43 -26.30
CA HIS A 71 -25.12 -4.36 -26.32
C HIS A 71 -25.54 -5.58 -27.13
N LYS A 72 -25.98 -6.62 -26.43
CA LYS A 72 -26.47 -7.84 -27.06
C LYS A 72 -27.68 -7.40 -27.87
N GLU A 73 -27.57 -7.35 -29.19
CA GLU A 73 -28.66 -6.87 -30.07
C GLU A 73 -29.97 -7.63 -29.84
N TRP A 74 -29.88 -8.88 -29.37
CA TRP A 74 -31.03 -9.69 -28.96
C TRP A 74 -31.71 -9.25 -27.66
N ILE A 75 -31.11 -8.33 -26.89
CA ILE A 75 -31.71 -7.65 -25.73
C ILE A 75 -32.02 -6.21 -26.15
N SER A 76 -32.66 -6.02 -27.30
CA SER A 76 -33.21 -4.72 -27.67
C SER A 76 -34.50 -4.44 -26.88
N ALA A 77 -34.83 -3.16 -26.69
CA ALA A 77 -36.11 -2.77 -26.11
C ALA A 77 -37.30 -3.35 -26.89
N GLU A 78 -37.14 -3.48 -28.21
CA GLU A 78 -38.09 -4.14 -29.11
C GLU A 78 -38.26 -5.64 -28.77
N THR A 79 -37.18 -6.37 -28.49
CA THR A 79 -37.26 -7.79 -28.10
C THR A 79 -37.92 -7.96 -26.72
N LEU A 80 -37.66 -7.05 -25.79
CA LEU A 80 -38.28 -7.05 -24.46
C LEU A 80 -39.78 -6.73 -24.52
N GLN A 81 -40.19 -5.85 -25.43
CA GLN A 81 -41.58 -5.46 -25.63
C GLN A 81 -42.42 -6.54 -26.33
N ASN A 82 -41.79 -7.45 -27.06
CA ASN A 82 -42.47 -8.61 -27.64
C ASN A 82 -42.67 -9.77 -26.65
N VAL A 83 -41.92 -9.79 -25.55
CA VAL A 83 -42.01 -10.81 -24.49
C VAL A 83 -42.95 -10.38 -23.35
N THR A 84 -43.20 -9.07 -23.20
CA THR A 84 -44.09 -8.49 -22.18
C THR A 84 -45.48 -8.25 -22.74
#